data_AF-Q3LS23-F1
#
_entry.id   AF-Q3LS23-F1
#
_cell.length_a   1.000
_cell.length_b   1.000
_cell.length_c   1.000
_cell.angle_alpha   90.00
_cell.angle_beta   90.00
_cell.angle_gamma   90.00
#
_symmetry.space_group_name_H-M   'P 1'
#
loop_
_entity.id
_entity.type
_entity.pdbx_description
1 polymer ?
#
loop_
_entity_poly.entity_id
_entity_poly.type
_entity_poly.pdbx_seq_one_letter_code
_entity_poly.pdbx_strand_id
1 'polypeptide(L)'
;IDEIEELFPLNNGISVQSECPIGLIGDDIEAVSRKKAKEHEKTIVPVRCEGSRGVSQSLGHHIANDAIRDWVFDKNEVEFETGPYDVNVVGDYNIGGDAWATRILLEEVGLRVVGNWS
;
A
#
# COMPACT_ATOMS: atom_id res chain seq x y z
N ILE A 1 -12.02 12.59 2.56
CA ILE A 1 -11.33 11.97 3.73
C ILE A 1 -12.27 12.01 4.93
N ASP A 2 -12.72 13.18 5.39
CA ASP A 2 -13.63 13.26 6.55
C ASP A 2 -14.91 12.42 6.38
N GLU A 3 -15.55 12.45 5.21
CA GLU A 3 -16.71 11.58 4.91
C GLU A 3 -16.36 10.09 4.90
N ILE A 4 -15.14 9.72 4.47
CA ILE A 4 -14.68 8.32 4.49
C ILE A 4 -14.53 7.86 5.94
N GLU A 5 -14.03 8.72 6.82
CA GLU A 5 -13.89 8.45 8.25
C GLU A 5 -15.25 8.31 8.94
N GLU A 6 -16.23 9.12 8.56
CA GLU A 6 -17.59 9.03 9.08
C GLU A 6 -18.30 7.75 8.62
N LEU A 7 -18.23 7.42 7.33
CA LEU A 7 -19.00 6.33 6.73
C LEU A 7 -18.31 4.97 6.85
N PHE A 8 -16.98 4.93 6.91
CA PHE A 8 -16.17 3.72 6.96
C PHE A 8 -15.15 3.77 8.11
N PRO A 9 -15.61 3.83 9.38
CA PRO A 9 -14.73 4.08 10.53
C PRO A 9 -13.69 2.97 10.74
N LEU A 10 -13.96 1.74 10.27
CA LEU A 10 -13.06 0.58 10.37
C LEU A 10 -11.95 0.55 9.31
N ASN A 11 -11.86 1.56 8.43
CA ASN A 11 -10.74 1.64 7.49
C ASN A 11 -9.41 1.80 8.27
N ASN A 12 -8.37 1.09 7.85
CA ASN A 12 -7.05 1.12 8.48
C ASN A 12 -6.07 2.09 7.80
N GLY A 13 -6.56 2.91 6.87
CA GLY A 13 -5.75 3.81 6.07
C GLY A 13 -6.40 4.11 4.72
N ILE A 14 -5.90 5.16 4.06
CA ILE A 14 -6.45 5.67 2.80
C ILE A 14 -5.29 5.88 1.82
N SER A 15 -5.46 5.50 0.56
CA SER A 15 -4.56 5.93 -0.53
C SER A 15 -5.27 6.94 -1.44
N VAL A 16 -4.56 7.96 -1.90
CA VAL A 16 -5.05 8.94 -2.88
C VAL A 16 -4.35 8.66 -4.21
N GLN A 17 -5.07 8.06 -5.15
CA GLN A 17 -4.55 7.67 -6.47
C GLN A 17 -4.79 8.80 -7.47
N SER A 18 -3.73 9.49 -7.89
CA SER A 18 -3.86 10.61 -8.82
C SER A 18 -4.23 10.14 -10.24
N GLU A 19 -5.27 10.74 -10.80
CA GLU A 19 -5.54 10.72 -12.25
C GLU A 19 -4.89 11.91 -12.96
N CYS A 20 -4.89 11.92 -14.29
CA CYS A 20 -4.19 12.89 -15.13
C CYS A 20 -4.34 14.37 -14.70
N PRO A 21 -5.52 14.90 -14.34
CA PRO A 21 -5.66 16.32 -14.05
C PRO A 21 -4.88 16.79 -12.82
N ILE A 22 -4.69 15.94 -11.82
CA ILE A 22 -4.13 16.33 -10.51
C ILE A 22 -2.74 16.94 -10.68
N GLY A 23 -1.86 16.28 -11.44
CA GLY A 23 -0.53 16.79 -11.75
C GLY A 23 -0.53 17.98 -12.71
N LEU A 24 -1.55 18.11 -13.57
CA LEU A 24 -1.64 19.19 -14.55
C LEU A 24 -2.07 20.52 -13.94
N ILE A 25 -2.97 20.48 -12.96
CA ILE A 25 -3.48 21.67 -12.27
C ILE A 25 -2.63 22.07 -11.06
N GLY A 26 -1.70 21.20 -10.64
CA GLY A 26 -0.75 21.49 -9.56
C GLY A 26 -1.34 21.32 -8.16
N ASP A 27 -2.33 20.46 -7.98
CA ASP A 27 -2.86 20.11 -6.67
C ASP A 27 -1.77 19.48 -5.81
N ASP A 28 -1.66 19.87 -4.53
CA ASP A 28 -0.69 19.33 -3.55
C ASP A 28 -1.36 18.28 -2.65
N ILE A 29 -1.52 17.05 -3.18
CA ILE A 29 -2.15 15.95 -2.44
C ILE A 29 -1.28 15.44 -1.28
N GLU A 30 0.03 15.68 -1.29
CA GLU A 30 0.95 15.33 -0.21
C GLU A 30 0.71 16.22 1.02
N ALA A 31 0.52 17.53 0.81
CA ALA A 31 0.15 18.44 1.89
C ALA A 31 -1.21 18.09 2.50
N VAL A 32 -2.20 17.78 1.66
CA VAL A 32 -3.52 17.32 2.13
C VAL A 32 -3.41 16.02 2.92
N SER A 33 -2.67 15.04 2.39
CA SER A 33 -2.49 13.74 3.04
C SER A 33 -1.80 13.88 4.40
N ARG A 34 -0.72 14.66 4.52
CA ARG A 34 -0.06 14.92 5.81
C ARG A 34 -0.99 15.62 6.82
N LYS A 35 -1.73 16.64 6.36
CA LYS A 35 -2.65 17.38 7.22
C LYS A 35 -3.73 16.46 7.78
N LYS A 36 -4.38 15.69 6.91
CA LYS A 36 -5.48 14.81 7.28
C LYS A 36 -5.04 13.54 8.00
N ALA A 37 -3.86 13.01 7.71
CA ALA A 37 -3.25 11.92 8.47
C ALA A 37 -3.04 12.32 9.94
N LYS A 38 -2.56 13.55 10.18
CA LYS A 38 -2.41 14.09 11.54
C LYS A 38 -3.76 14.35 12.22
N GLU A 39 -4.75 14.81 11.47
CA GLU A 39 -6.10 15.12 11.99
C GLU A 39 -6.84 13.86 12.44
N HIS A 40 -6.74 12.78 11.68
CA HIS A 40 -7.46 11.52 11.93
C HIS A 40 -6.59 10.42 12.55
N GLU A 41 -5.31 10.72 12.83
CA GLU A 41 -4.33 9.75 13.35
C GLU A 41 -4.25 8.46 12.52
N LYS A 42 -4.33 8.59 11.19
CA LYS A 42 -4.37 7.48 10.23
C LYS A 42 -3.33 7.63 9.13
N THR A 43 -2.88 6.49 8.61
CA THR A 43 -2.01 6.45 7.42
C THR A 43 -2.79 6.91 6.19
N ILE A 44 -2.34 8.01 5.56
CA ILE A 44 -2.88 8.51 4.29
C ILE A 44 -1.75 8.63 3.27
N VAL A 45 -1.85 7.86 2.19
CA VAL A 45 -0.77 7.67 1.20
C VAL A 45 -1.12 8.40 -0.11
N PRO A 46 -0.47 9.53 -0.43
CA PRO A 46 -0.57 10.16 -1.74
C PRO A 46 0.24 9.39 -2.78
N VAL A 47 -0.41 9.01 -3.89
CA VAL A 47 0.22 8.27 -4.98
C VAL A 47 0.08 9.06 -6.28
N ARG A 48 1.20 9.62 -6.75
CA ARG A 48 1.29 10.40 -7.99
C ARG A 48 1.36 9.51 -9.23
N CYS A 49 0.35 8.67 -9.41
CA CYS A 49 0.24 7.71 -10.51
C CYS A 49 -0.53 8.27 -11.72
N GLU A 50 -0.43 9.57 -11.98
CA GLU A 50 -1.14 10.19 -13.11
C GLU A 50 -0.83 9.44 -14.43
N GLY A 51 -1.86 9.08 -15.19
CA GLY A 51 -1.71 8.23 -16.39
C GLY A 51 -0.89 8.84 -17.54
N SER A 52 -0.57 10.14 -17.46
CA SER A 52 0.34 10.83 -18.37
C SER A 52 1.82 10.59 -18.04
N ARG A 53 2.14 9.98 -16.89
CA ARG A 53 3.51 9.66 -16.49
C ARG A 53 3.95 8.31 -17.07
N GLY A 54 5.15 8.31 -17.63
CA GLY A 54 5.76 7.09 -18.18
C GLY A 54 5.16 6.71 -19.53
N VAL A 55 5.27 5.43 -19.88
CA VAL A 55 4.87 4.90 -21.20
C VAL A 55 3.99 3.66 -21.11
N SER A 56 3.79 3.13 -19.90
CA SER A 56 2.99 1.93 -19.63
C SER A 56 2.69 1.83 -18.13
N GLN A 57 1.92 0.81 -17.76
CA GLN A 57 1.63 0.44 -16.37
C GLN A 57 2.89 0.27 -15.51
N SER A 58 4.04 -0.05 -16.14
CA SER A 58 5.29 -0.30 -15.44
C SER A 58 5.77 0.86 -14.58
N LEU A 59 5.57 2.12 -14.99
CA LEU A 59 5.95 3.25 -14.15
C LEU A 59 5.00 3.39 -12.95
N GLY A 60 3.72 3.05 -13.15
CA GLY A 60 2.75 2.95 -12.06
C GLY A 60 3.19 1.97 -10.97
N HIS A 61 3.74 0.81 -11.34
CA HIS A 61 4.30 -0.14 -10.37
C HIS A 61 5.44 0.47 -9.56
N HIS A 62 6.38 1.17 -10.21
CA HIS A 62 7.47 1.85 -9.52
C HIS A 62 6.95 2.92 -8.55
N ILE A 63 6.05 3.78 -9.03
CA ILE A 63 5.45 4.85 -8.21
C ILE A 63 4.71 4.29 -6.99
N ALA A 64 3.95 3.20 -7.17
CA ALA A 64 3.25 2.54 -6.07
C ALA A 64 4.23 1.96 -5.04
N ASN A 65 5.28 1.27 -5.48
CA ASN A 65 6.31 0.76 -4.58
C ASN A 65 7.02 1.86 -3.79
N ASP A 66 7.34 2.98 -4.44
CA ASP A 66 7.92 4.15 -3.80
C ASP A 66 6.96 4.78 -2.77
N ALA A 67 5.67 4.84 -3.08
CA ALA A 67 4.66 5.32 -2.13
C ALA A 67 4.56 4.42 -0.89
N ILE A 68 4.60 3.09 -1.06
CA ILE A 68 4.63 2.17 0.08
C ILE A 68 5.89 2.38 0.92
N ARG A 69 7.06 2.50 0.29
CA ARG A 69 8.33 2.79 0.97
C ARG A 69 8.25 4.06 1.81
N ASP A 70 7.71 5.13 1.24
CA ASP A 70 7.81 6.46 1.85
C ASP A 70 6.71 6.75 2.89
N TRP A 71 5.55 6.09 2.78
CA TRP A 71 4.35 6.43 3.56
C TRP A 71 3.77 5.30 4.40
N VAL A 72 4.09 4.04 4.10
CA VAL A 72 3.49 2.88 4.81
C VAL A 72 4.53 2.15 5.63
N PHE A 73 5.73 1.92 5.10
CA PHE A 73 6.77 1.28 5.89
C PHE A 73 7.13 2.15 7.09
N ASP A 74 6.73 1.64 8.25
CA ASP A 74 7.01 2.25 9.53
C ASP A 74 8.52 2.32 9.74
N LYS A 75 8.98 3.46 10.26
CA LYS A 75 10.38 3.64 10.66
C LYS A 75 10.61 3.25 12.12
N ASN A 76 9.53 2.88 12.81
CA ASN A 76 9.54 2.48 14.21
C ASN A 76 9.66 0.97 14.32
N GLU A 77 10.23 0.50 15.44
CA GLU A 77 10.25 -0.93 15.74
C GLU A 77 8.82 -1.44 15.96
N VAL A 78 8.47 -2.51 15.25
CA VAL A 78 7.20 -3.21 15.41
C VAL A 78 7.41 -4.33 16.42
N GLU A 79 6.55 -4.43 17.43
CA GLU A 79 6.53 -5.59 18.32
C GLU A 79 6.02 -6.81 17.54
N PHE A 80 6.96 -7.58 16.99
CA PHE A 80 6.69 -8.81 16.26
C PHE A 80 7.71 -9.88 16.66
N GLU A 81 7.23 -11.04 17.09
CA GLU A 81 8.08 -12.19 17.38
C GLU A 81 8.43 -12.92 16.09
N THR A 82 9.64 -12.68 15.60
CA THR A 82 10.17 -13.31 14.39
C THR A 82 10.50 -14.78 14.62
N GLY A 83 10.16 -15.63 13.65
CA GLY A 83 10.58 -17.02 13.57
C GLY A 83 11.69 -17.22 12.53
N PRO A 84 12.48 -18.32 12.63
CA PRO A 84 13.55 -18.61 11.68
C PRO A 84 13.06 -18.95 10.26
N TYR A 85 11.75 -19.13 10.07
CA TYR A 85 11.13 -19.56 8.81
C TYR A 85 10.08 -18.57 8.29
N ASP A 86 10.15 -17.33 8.74
CA ASP A 86 9.26 -16.26 8.31
C ASP A 86 9.59 -15.81 6.89
N VAL A 87 8.59 -15.76 6.03
CA VAL A 87 8.72 -15.31 4.63
C VAL A 87 7.58 -14.38 4.23
N ASN A 88 7.84 -13.51 3.26
CA ASN A 88 6.81 -12.77 2.54
C ASN A 88 6.72 -13.28 1.10
N VAL A 89 5.50 -13.41 0.58
CA VAL A 89 5.26 -13.58 -0.85
C VAL A 89 5.16 -12.19 -1.46
N VAL A 90 5.96 -11.90 -2.49
CA VAL A 90 6.05 -10.57 -3.11
C VAL A 90 5.80 -10.65 -4.60
N GLY A 91 4.82 -9.88 -5.09
CA GLY A 91 4.42 -9.80 -6.49
C GLY A 91 3.30 -10.78 -6.88
N ASP A 92 2.48 -11.24 -5.93
CA ASP A 92 1.32 -12.10 -6.21
C ASP A 92 0.02 -11.42 -5.79
N TYR A 93 -0.79 -11.07 -6.80
CA TYR A 93 -2.06 -10.34 -6.65
C TYR A 93 -3.27 -11.26 -6.39
N ASN A 94 -3.01 -12.53 -6.10
CA ASN A 94 -4.01 -13.54 -5.76
C ASN A 94 -5.13 -13.67 -6.81
N ILE A 95 -4.78 -13.53 -8.09
CA ILE A 95 -5.73 -13.64 -9.19
C ILE A 95 -6.34 -15.05 -9.15
N GLY A 96 -7.66 -15.14 -8.99
CA GLY A 96 -8.34 -16.44 -8.92
C GLY A 96 -7.93 -17.34 -7.74
N GLY A 97 -7.21 -16.82 -6.74
CA GLY A 97 -6.73 -17.60 -5.59
C GLY A 97 -5.29 -18.13 -5.71
N ASP A 98 -4.49 -17.66 -6.67
CA ASP A 98 -3.12 -18.13 -6.89
C ASP A 98 -2.21 -18.01 -5.65
N ALA A 99 -2.25 -16.87 -4.94
CA ALA A 99 -1.46 -16.67 -3.73
C ALA A 99 -1.87 -17.63 -2.60
N TRP A 100 -3.16 -17.98 -2.50
CA TRP A 100 -3.64 -18.93 -1.51
C TRP A 100 -3.14 -20.35 -1.78
N ALA A 101 -3.18 -20.78 -3.04
CA ALA A 101 -2.62 -22.07 -3.43
C ALA A 101 -1.11 -22.12 -3.16
N THR A 102 -0.39 -21.04 -3.49
CA THR A 102 1.05 -20.90 -3.20
C THR A 102 1.32 -20.92 -1.70
N ARG A 103 0.55 -20.19 -0.90
CA ARG A 103 0.71 -20.11 0.56
C ARG A 103 0.58 -21.48 1.20
N ILE A 104 -0.41 -22.29 0.81
CA ILE A 104 -0.61 -23.63 1.36
C ILE A 104 0.67 -24.46 1.19
N LEU A 105 1.26 -24.47 -0.02
CA LEU A 105 2.47 -25.23 -0.29
C LEU A 105 3.67 -24.73 0.54
N LEU A 106 3.82 -23.41 0.72
CA LEU A 106 4.89 -22.82 1.55
C LEU A 106 4.73 -23.21 3.02
N GLU A 107 3.50 -23.19 3.54
CA GLU A 107 3.23 -23.55 4.94
C GLU A 107 3.34 -25.07 5.17
N GLU A 108 2.97 -25.91 4.21
CA GLU A 108 3.14 -27.37 4.27
C GLU A 108 4.61 -27.80 4.32
N VAL A 109 5.53 -27.06 3.69
CA VAL A 109 6.98 -27.32 3.81
C VAL A 109 7.61 -26.71 5.07
N GLY A 110 6.80 -26.10 5.94
CA GLY A 110 7.21 -25.60 7.26
C GLY A 110 7.60 -24.13 7.32
N LEU A 111 7.34 -23.34 6.26
CA LEU A 111 7.53 -21.88 6.31
C LEU A 111 6.33 -21.20 6.98
N ARG A 112 6.54 -20.00 7.55
CA ARG A 112 5.46 -19.14 8.05
C ARG A 112 5.32 -17.94 7.13
N VAL A 113 4.23 -17.88 6.36
CA VAL A 113 3.98 -16.74 5.46
C VAL A 113 3.42 -15.57 6.28
N VAL A 114 4.24 -14.56 6.51
CA VAL A 114 3.92 -13.37 7.32
C VAL A 114 3.07 -12.38 6.53
N GLY A 115 3.39 -12.17 5.25
CA GLY A 115 2.68 -11.25 4.39
C GLY A 115 2.61 -11.72 2.94
N ASN A 116 1.58 -11.26 2.23
CA ASN A 116 1.44 -11.40 0.78
C ASN A 116 1.28 -10.00 0.17
N TRP A 117 2.09 -9.70 -0.84
CA TRP A 117 2.17 -8.39 -1.47
C TRP A 117 1.82 -8.54 -2.96
N SER A 118 0.68 -8.06 -3.42
CA SER A 118 -0.51 -7.64 -2.68
C SER A 118 -1.72 -8.25 -3.37
#